data_AF-A0A4R1B272-F1
#
_entry.id   AF-A0A4R1B272-F1
#
_cell.length_a   1.000
_cell.length_b   1.000
_cell.length_c   1.000
_cell.angle_alpha   90.00
_cell.angle_beta   90.00
_cell.angle_gamma   90.00
#
_symmetry.space_group_name_H-M   'P 1'
#
loop_
_entity.id
_entity.type
_entity.pdbx_description
1 polymer ?
#
loop_
_entity_poly.entity_id
_entity_poly.type
_entity_poly.pdbx_seq_one_letter_code
_entity_poly.pdbx_strand_id
1 'polypeptide(L)'
;MKPKKCPRCGAVLLEDAWEHLEENEDGGFTMDAFPVIICQNKCGFMREAEEFPTVIAQQGDDRLLLLYPNERGRILEMEDSIIWPPMHYQSLLSSGDWEDYTGSHDIQSLIENARDSRAALLEQPNIFQFATSELSQDAFLCWLMSWCEQPFQMHDRALNEASIDFISIIFNLHKIPVPNIDSIEITRQFESLDILAIVNNKYAILVEDKTFTKDHSNQLMRYRDAVKKEYPALIQLPIYYKISDQSHYRSPESAGYIPFKRKMMLEILKRGIKNGVQHPIFVDYYRHLQQLENKISAFRSKPIEEWDAFAWQGFYQELQKEINGNWGYVSNKKGGFWGFWWKSAMFEPYSLQLEQRRLCVKMKAAEIEDKVPLRSAKKALKYILESSENRDLFLQKPSRLRTGKTMTIAERDNYLYTKSDGTIDMDRIIEELKKY
;
A
#
# COMPACT_ATOMS: atom_id res chain seq x y z
N MET A 1 -33.21 -4.88 -35.58
CA MET A 1 -32.37 -4.16 -34.60
C MET A 1 -33.11 -2.91 -34.11
N LYS A 2 -33.16 -2.65 -32.80
CA LYS A 2 -33.58 -1.32 -32.29
C LYS A 2 -32.50 -0.29 -32.68
N PRO A 3 -32.84 0.93 -33.13
CA PRO A 3 -31.83 1.95 -33.43
C PRO A 3 -31.03 2.27 -32.16
N LYS A 4 -29.71 2.14 -32.23
CA LYS A 4 -28.80 2.49 -31.12
C LYS A 4 -28.95 4.00 -30.86
N LYS A 5 -29.25 4.38 -29.62
CA LYS A 5 -29.37 5.79 -29.21
C LYS A 5 -28.05 6.30 -28.66
N CYS A 6 -27.75 7.57 -28.95
CA CYS A 6 -26.59 8.27 -28.43
C CYS A 6 -26.67 8.34 -26.91
N PRO A 7 -25.67 7.87 -26.15
CA PRO A 7 -25.70 7.89 -24.70
C PRO A 7 -25.58 9.31 -24.11
N ARG A 8 -25.13 10.29 -24.92
CA ARG A 8 -25.02 11.69 -24.47
C ARG A 8 -26.31 12.50 -24.61
N CYS A 9 -27.07 12.30 -25.68
CA CYS A 9 -28.23 13.16 -25.98
C CYS A 9 -29.48 12.42 -26.43
N GLY A 10 -29.46 11.08 -26.47
CA GLY A 10 -30.60 10.24 -26.85
C GLY A 10 -30.96 10.23 -28.34
N ALA A 11 -30.25 11.00 -29.18
CA ALA A 11 -30.43 11.05 -30.62
C ALA A 11 -30.05 9.72 -31.30
N VAL A 12 -30.42 9.55 -32.57
CA VAL A 12 -30.03 8.36 -33.34
C VAL A 12 -28.53 8.39 -33.60
N LEU A 13 -27.90 7.22 -33.54
CA LEU A 13 -26.51 7.02 -33.97
C LEU A 13 -26.47 6.66 -35.45
N LEU A 14 -25.54 7.26 -36.18
CA LEU A 14 -25.28 7.01 -37.60
C LEU A 14 -23.90 6.38 -37.76
N GLU A 15 -23.79 5.46 -38.71
CA GLU A 15 -22.49 4.99 -39.21
C GLU A 15 -21.93 6.02 -40.20
N ASP A 16 -20.66 6.35 -40.03
CA ASP A 16 -19.88 7.27 -40.86
C ASP A 16 -18.45 6.73 -41.00
N ALA A 17 -17.60 7.36 -41.78
CA ALA A 17 -16.17 7.03 -41.87
C ALA A 17 -15.32 8.15 -41.27
N TRP A 18 -14.33 7.78 -40.46
CA TRP A 18 -13.31 8.71 -39.98
C TRP A 18 -12.03 8.51 -40.79
N GLU A 19 -11.54 9.59 -41.39
CA GLU A 19 -10.28 9.60 -42.14
C GLU A 19 -9.20 10.25 -41.28
N HIS A 20 -8.15 9.50 -40.98
CA HIS A 20 -6.95 9.98 -40.31
C HIS A 20 -5.84 10.15 -41.35
N LEU A 21 -5.34 11.37 -41.50
CA LEU A 21 -4.26 11.72 -42.42
C LEU A 21 -2.98 11.99 -41.61
N GLU A 22 -1.95 11.19 -41.84
CA GLU A 22 -0.60 11.41 -41.30
C GLU A 22 0.38 11.74 -42.42
N GLU A 23 1.16 12.79 -42.23
CA GLU A 23 2.28 13.13 -43.10
C GLU A 23 3.51 12.34 -42.65
N ASN A 24 4.02 11.49 -43.53
CA ASN A 24 5.22 10.70 -43.30
C ASN A 24 6.47 11.58 -43.34
N GLU A 25 7.57 11.10 -42.75
CA GLU A 25 8.86 11.81 -42.72
C GLU A 25 9.46 12.09 -44.12
N ASP A 26 8.99 11.39 -45.16
CA ASP A 26 9.39 11.57 -46.56
C ASP A 26 8.48 12.55 -47.34
N GLY A 27 7.51 13.19 -46.68
CA GLY A 27 6.53 14.09 -47.30
C GLY A 27 5.41 13.37 -48.05
N GLY A 28 5.31 12.04 -47.92
CA GLY A 28 4.12 11.28 -48.32
C GLY A 28 2.98 11.43 -47.31
N PHE A 29 1.75 11.13 -47.71
CA PHE A 29 0.61 11.07 -46.79
C PHE A 29 0.12 9.62 -46.67
N THR A 30 -0.06 9.16 -45.44
CA THR A 30 -0.83 7.95 -45.13
C THR A 30 -2.25 8.37 -44.73
N MET A 31 -3.25 7.71 -45.32
CA MET A 31 -4.66 7.96 -45.05
C MET A 31 -5.30 6.66 -44.57
N ASP A 32 -5.65 6.63 -43.29
CA ASP A 32 -6.35 5.51 -42.67
C ASP A 32 -7.83 5.90 -42.50
N ALA A 33 -8.72 5.20 -43.22
CA ALA A 33 -10.16 5.36 -43.08
C ALA A 33 -10.73 4.20 -42.26
N PHE A 34 -11.47 4.49 -41.19
CA PHE A 34 -12.16 3.46 -40.40
C PHE A 34 -13.60 3.84 -40.09
N PRO A 35 -14.52 2.87 -40.03
CA PRO A 35 -15.92 3.14 -39.75
C PRO A 35 -16.09 3.62 -38.30
N VAL A 36 -16.90 4.66 -38.12
CA VAL A 36 -17.22 5.24 -36.82
C VAL A 36 -18.74 5.35 -36.65
N ILE A 37 -19.19 5.24 -35.41
CA ILE A 37 -20.55 5.54 -35.02
C ILE A 37 -20.56 6.94 -34.42
N ILE A 38 -21.19 7.88 -35.11
CA ILE A 38 -21.36 9.26 -34.68
C ILE A 38 -22.79 9.56 -34.26
N CYS A 39 -22.96 10.53 -33.37
CA CYS A 39 -24.28 11.04 -33.04
C CYS A 39 -24.82 11.92 -34.17
N GLN A 40 -26.06 11.66 -34.62
CA GLN A 40 -26.74 12.50 -35.63
C GLN A 40 -26.80 13.98 -35.23
N ASN A 41 -27.03 14.27 -33.95
CA ASN A 41 -27.06 15.65 -33.42
C ASN A 41 -25.65 16.26 -33.20
N LYS A 42 -24.57 15.58 -33.62
CA LYS A 42 -23.18 16.03 -33.50
C LYS A 42 -22.78 16.52 -32.10
N CYS A 43 -23.27 15.88 -31.03
CA CYS A 43 -22.96 16.25 -29.64
C CYS A 43 -21.53 15.85 -29.18
N GLY A 44 -20.62 15.60 -30.12
CA GLY A 44 -19.27 15.09 -29.87
C GLY A 44 -19.21 13.63 -29.39
N PHE A 45 -20.31 12.86 -29.46
CA PHE A 45 -20.23 11.40 -29.28
C PHE A 45 -19.77 10.77 -30.59
N MET A 46 -18.64 10.08 -30.51
CA MET A 46 -18.04 9.29 -31.57
C MET A 46 -17.41 8.06 -30.90
N ARG A 47 -17.54 6.92 -31.53
CA ARG A 47 -16.74 5.72 -31.23
C ARG A 47 -16.44 5.03 -32.54
N GLU A 48 -15.38 4.24 -32.59
CA GLU A 48 -15.20 3.30 -33.69
C GLU A 48 -16.43 2.39 -33.79
N ALA A 49 -16.90 2.16 -35.02
CA ALA A 49 -17.86 1.12 -35.26
C ALA A 49 -17.10 -0.19 -34.99
N GLU A 50 -17.34 -0.80 -33.83
CA GLU A 50 -16.90 -2.17 -33.59
C GLU A 50 -17.65 -3.05 -34.59
N GLU A 51 -17.02 -3.29 -35.73
CA GLU A 51 -17.46 -4.33 -36.63
C GLU A 51 -17.09 -5.66 -35.97
N PHE A 52 -18.11 -6.47 -35.69
CA PHE A 52 -17.93 -7.73 -34.98
C PHE A 52 -17.00 -8.64 -35.78
N PRO A 53 -15.94 -9.17 -35.17
CA PRO A 53 -15.05 -10.05 -35.88
C PRO A 53 -15.74 -11.37 -36.17
N THR A 54 -15.29 -12.03 -37.23
CA THR A 54 -15.68 -13.40 -37.54
C THR A 54 -14.66 -14.37 -36.95
N VAL A 55 -15.09 -15.56 -36.55
CA VAL A 55 -14.13 -16.63 -36.25
C VAL A 55 -13.68 -17.23 -37.57
N ILE A 56 -12.37 -17.21 -37.81
CA ILE A 56 -11.79 -17.76 -39.04
C ILE A 56 -11.06 -19.09 -38.80
N ALA A 57 -10.68 -19.38 -37.56
CA ALA A 57 -10.09 -20.65 -37.15
C ALA A 57 -10.24 -20.86 -35.64
N GLN A 58 -10.00 -22.09 -35.19
CA GLN A 58 -9.93 -22.46 -33.78
C GLN A 58 -8.65 -23.26 -33.51
N GLN A 59 -8.19 -23.25 -32.27
CA GLN A 59 -7.13 -24.14 -31.80
C GLN A 59 -7.65 -24.83 -30.54
N GLY A 60 -7.89 -26.14 -30.62
CA GLY A 60 -8.56 -26.87 -29.55
C GLY A 60 -9.96 -26.33 -29.23
N ASP A 61 -10.39 -26.56 -27.99
CA ASP A 61 -11.68 -26.11 -27.46
C ASP A 61 -11.57 -24.78 -26.68
N ASP A 62 -10.39 -24.16 -26.62
CA ASP A 62 -10.07 -23.05 -25.73
C ASP A 62 -9.66 -21.76 -26.46
N ARG A 63 -9.34 -21.80 -27.77
CA ARG A 63 -8.86 -20.63 -28.51
C ARG A 63 -9.59 -20.40 -29.83
N LEU A 64 -10.01 -19.16 -30.05
CA LEU A 64 -10.61 -18.70 -31.30
C LEU A 64 -9.72 -17.66 -31.98
N LEU A 65 -9.52 -17.79 -33.29
CA LEU A 65 -8.90 -16.77 -34.12
C LEU A 65 -10.00 -15.88 -34.72
N LEU A 66 -10.03 -14.63 -34.26
CA LEU A 66 -10.98 -13.61 -34.66
C LEU A 66 -10.39 -12.75 -35.77
N LEU A 67 -11.07 -12.65 -36.91
CA LEU A 67 -10.74 -11.71 -37.99
C LEU A 67 -11.68 -10.50 -37.94
N TYR A 68 -11.10 -9.35 -37.65
CA TYR A 68 -11.80 -8.07 -37.76
C TYR A 68 -11.81 -7.62 -39.22
N PRO A 69 -12.81 -6.84 -39.66
CA PRO A 69 -12.90 -6.44 -41.07
C PRO A 69 -11.78 -5.52 -41.57
N ASN A 70 -11.02 -4.91 -40.66
CA ASN A 70 -9.77 -4.20 -41.00
C ASN A 70 -8.58 -5.15 -41.27
N GLU A 71 -8.87 -6.41 -41.57
CA GLU A 71 -7.92 -7.50 -41.81
C GLU A 71 -6.96 -7.78 -40.64
N ARG A 72 -7.27 -7.33 -39.43
CA ARG A 72 -6.48 -7.64 -38.23
C ARG A 72 -7.04 -8.87 -37.52
N GLY A 73 -6.16 -9.83 -37.25
CA GLY A 73 -6.47 -11.02 -36.46
C GLY A 73 -6.26 -10.77 -34.96
N ARG A 74 -7.09 -11.35 -34.11
CA ARG A 74 -6.84 -11.45 -32.66
C ARG A 74 -7.11 -12.87 -32.18
N ILE A 75 -6.37 -13.30 -31.16
CA ILE A 75 -6.63 -14.57 -30.49
C ILE A 75 -7.51 -14.27 -29.26
N LEU A 76 -8.60 -15.01 -29.12
CA LEU A 76 -9.43 -15.03 -27.93
C LEU A 76 -9.21 -16.37 -27.21
N GLU A 77 -8.68 -16.30 -26.00
CA GLU A 77 -8.59 -17.45 -25.09
C GLU A 77 -9.86 -17.49 -24.24
N MET A 78 -10.66 -18.53 -24.43
CA MET A 78 -12.01 -18.64 -23.86
C MET A 78 -11.99 -18.99 -22.38
N GLU A 79 -11.05 -19.82 -21.91
CA GLU A 79 -10.96 -20.26 -20.51
C GLU A 79 -10.75 -19.07 -19.56
N ASP A 80 -9.78 -18.21 -19.88
CA ASP A 80 -9.45 -17.03 -19.07
C ASP A 80 -10.16 -15.75 -19.51
N SER A 81 -10.96 -15.82 -20.59
CA SER A 81 -11.58 -14.66 -21.23
C SER A 81 -10.55 -13.57 -21.54
N ILE A 82 -9.47 -13.92 -22.25
CA ILE A 82 -8.39 -12.99 -22.61
C ILE A 82 -8.39 -12.77 -24.13
N ILE A 83 -8.36 -11.50 -24.54
CA ILE A 83 -8.20 -11.12 -25.95
C ILE A 83 -6.82 -10.52 -26.20
N TRP A 84 -6.07 -11.12 -27.12
CA TRP A 84 -4.73 -10.69 -27.49
C TRP A 84 -4.76 -9.45 -28.42
N PRO A 85 -3.69 -8.64 -28.44
CA PRO A 85 -3.54 -7.51 -29.34
C PRO A 85 -3.76 -7.89 -30.80
N PRO A 86 -4.17 -6.92 -31.64
CA PRO A 86 -4.28 -7.16 -33.08
C PRO A 86 -2.92 -7.52 -33.69
N MET A 87 -2.94 -8.54 -34.54
CA MET A 87 -1.80 -9.09 -35.28
C MET A 87 -2.21 -9.36 -36.74
N HIS A 88 -1.24 -9.57 -37.62
CA HIS A 88 -1.53 -9.91 -39.01
C HIS A 88 -2.07 -11.35 -39.09
N TYR A 89 -3.32 -11.54 -39.54
CA TYR A 89 -4.01 -12.83 -39.43
C TYR A 89 -3.33 -13.94 -40.25
N GLN A 90 -2.76 -13.62 -41.41
CA GLN A 90 -2.06 -14.61 -42.24
C GLN A 90 -0.81 -15.14 -41.52
N SER A 91 -0.14 -14.29 -40.73
CA SER A 91 0.99 -14.72 -39.91
C SER A 91 0.52 -15.71 -38.86
N LEU A 92 -0.60 -15.42 -38.18
CA LEU A 92 -1.21 -16.33 -37.20
C LEU A 92 -1.60 -17.67 -37.83
N LEU A 93 -2.29 -17.66 -38.98
CA LEU A 93 -2.64 -18.89 -39.70
C LEU A 93 -1.42 -19.69 -40.14
N SER A 94 -0.33 -19.01 -40.52
CA SER A 94 0.93 -19.68 -40.90
C SER A 94 1.72 -20.22 -39.70
N SER A 95 1.42 -19.74 -38.49
CA SER A 95 2.13 -20.08 -37.26
C SER A 95 1.16 -20.66 -36.23
N GLY A 96 1.05 -21.98 -36.18
CA GLY A 96 0.25 -22.71 -35.19
C GLY A 96 -0.62 -23.79 -35.82
N ASP A 97 -1.08 -24.72 -34.99
CA ASP A 97 -2.01 -25.78 -35.38
C ASP A 97 -3.45 -25.23 -35.31
N TRP A 98 -3.81 -24.42 -36.30
CA TRP A 98 -5.16 -23.87 -36.45
C TRP A 98 -6.04 -24.80 -37.29
N GLU A 99 -7.25 -25.05 -36.80
CA GLU A 99 -8.26 -25.88 -37.43
C GLU A 99 -9.45 -25.03 -37.91
N ASP A 100 -10.19 -25.56 -38.88
CA ASP A 100 -11.44 -24.94 -39.32
C ASP A 100 -12.41 -24.79 -38.16
N TYR A 101 -13.00 -23.62 -38.03
CA TYR A 101 -13.96 -23.36 -36.96
C TYR A 101 -15.24 -24.16 -37.18
N THR A 102 -15.63 -24.96 -36.18
CA THR A 102 -16.82 -25.82 -36.23
C THR A 102 -17.86 -25.49 -35.15
N GLY A 103 -17.57 -24.51 -34.29
CA GLY A 103 -18.43 -24.13 -33.16
C GLY A 103 -19.57 -23.17 -33.50
N SER A 104 -20.37 -22.85 -32.47
CA SER A 104 -21.48 -21.88 -32.55
C SER A 104 -21.45 -20.84 -31.41
N HIS A 105 -20.25 -20.38 -31.07
CA HIS A 105 -20.02 -19.41 -30.00
C HIS A 105 -20.69 -18.06 -30.25
N ASP A 106 -21.23 -17.45 -29.19
CA ASP A 106 -21.67 -16.06 -29.18
C ASP A 106 -20.45 -15.15 -28.99
N ILE A 107 -19.83 -14.77 -30.11
CA ILE A 107 -18.61 -13.95 -30.14
C ILE A 107 -18.82 -12.59 -29.49
N GLN A 108 -20.01 -12.02 -29.61
CA GLN A 108 -20.32 -10.74 -28.98
C GLN A 108 -20.23 -10.85 -27.45
N SER A 109 -20.89 -11.86 -26.87
CA SER A 109 -20.85 -12.07 -25.42
C SER A 109 -19.44 -12.39 -24.93
N LEU A 110 -18.66 -13.17 -25.69
CA LEU A 110 -17.29 -13.50 -25.31
C LEU A 110 -16.36 -12.28 -25.32
N ILE A 111 -16.44 -11.41 -26.33
CA ILE A 111 -15.61 -10.20 -26.42
C ILE A 111 -15.99 -9.18 -25.34
N GLU A 112 -17.29 -9.00 -25.06
CA GLU A 112 -17.75 -8.07 -24.01
C GLU A 112 -17.23 -8.45 -22.62
N ASN A 113 -16.99 -9.74 -22.38
CA ASN A 113 -16.43 -10.25 -21.12
C ASN A 113 -14.91 -10.44 -21.16
N ALA A 114 -14.29 -10.35 -22.34
CA ALA A 114 -12.87 -10.57 -22.51
C ALA A 114 -12.04 -9.37 -21.99
N ARG A 115 -10.94 -9.67 -21.31
CA ARG A 115 -9.96 -8.70 -20.86
C ARG A 115 -8.86 -8.56 -21.90
N ASP A 116 -8.47 -7.33 -22.20
CA ASP A 116 -7.30 -7.04 -23.04
C ASP A 116 -6.05 -7.69 -22.40
N SER A 117 -5.29 -8.48 -23.14
CA SER A 117 -4.13 -9.18 -22.58
C SER A 117 -3.04 -8.22 -22.09
N ARG A 118 -3.02 -6.96 -22.55
CA ARG A 118 -2.18 -5.91 -21.95
C ARG A 118 -2.66 -5.55 -20.56
N ALA A 119 -3.97 -5.53 -20.33
CA ALA A 119 -4.54 -5.30 -19.00
C ALA A 119 -4.22 -6.44 -18.03
N ALA A 120 -3.98 -7.67 -18.51
CA ALA A 120 -3.50 -8.77 -17.67
C ALA A 120 -2.09 -8.54 -17.11
N LEU A 121 -1.28 -7.70 -17.77
CA LEU A 121 0.10 -7.38 -17.38
C LEU A 121 0.23 -6.01 -16.67
N LEU A 122 -0.84 -5.22 -16.61
CA LEU A 122 -0.83 -3.90 -15.98
C LEU A 122 -1.46 -3.96 -14.60
N GLU A 123 -0.83 -3.32 -13.62
CA GLU A 123 -1.48 -3.13 -12.32
C GLU A 123 -2.75 -2.29 -12.50
N GLN A 124 -3.86 -2.78 -11.94
CA GLN A 124 -5.12 -2.06 -11.94
C GLN A 124 -4.92 -0.69 -11.24
N PRO A 125 -5.30 0.43 -11.87
CA PRO A 125 -5.24 1.74 -11.24
C PRO A 125 -6.02 1.76 -9.93
N ASN A 126 -5.43 2.35 -8.89
CA ASN A 126 -6.01 2.39 -7.55
C ASN A 126 -6.02 3.83 -7.02
N ILE A 127 -7.19 4.33 -6.62
CA ILE A 127 -7.35 5.72 -6.19
C ILE A 127 -6.46 6.10 -5.00
N PHE A 128 -6.18 5.16 -4.09
CA PHE A 128 -5.34 5.39 -2.91
C PHE A 128 -3.83 5.48 -3.25
N GLN A 129 -3.44 5.21 -4.50
CA GLN A 129 -2.08 5.55 -4.98
C GLN A 129 -1.93 7.06 -5.18
N PHE A 130 -3.02 7.77 -5.46
CA PHE A 130 -3.03 9.21 -5.69
C PHE A 130 -3.55 9.99 -4.48
N ALA A 131 -4.53 9.43 -3.77
CA ALA A 131 -5.04 9.97 -2.52
C ALA A 131 -4.20 9.46 -1.34
N THR A 132 -2.99 10.02 -1.17
CA THR A 132 -2.01 9.54 -0.18
C THR A 132 -2.07 10.24 1.18
N SER A 133 -2.96 11.21 1.35
CA SER A 133 -3.12 11.98 2.59
C SER A 133 -3.95 11.23 3.62
N GLU A 134 -3.82 11.63 4.89
CA GLU A 134 -4.65 11.19 6.03
C GLU A 134 -6.15 11.37 5.72
N LEU A 135 -6.54 12.46 5.03
CA LEU A 135 -7.94 12.69 4.61
C LEU A 135 -8.57 11.58 3.75
N SER A 136 -7.78 10.87 2.95
CA SER A 136 -8.29 9.76 2.14
C SER A 136 -8.62 8.53 3.00
N GLN A 137 -7.82 8.33 4.04
CA GLN A 137 -8.00 7.29 5.04
C GLN A 137 -9.22 7.62 5.91
N ASP A 138 -9.37 8.88 6.33
CA ASP A 138 -10.57 9.34 7.02
C ASP A 138 -11.84 9.08 6.22
N ALA A 139 -11.83 9.45 4.93
CA ALA A 139 -12.96 9.24 4.05
C ALA A 139 -13.31 7.76 3.91
N PHE A 140 -12.31 6.88 3.78
CA PHE A 140 -12.53 5.44 3.74
C PHE A 140 -13.15 4.93 5.04
N LEU A 141 -12.65 5.35 6.20
CA LEU A 141 -13.17 4.90 7.49
C LEU A 141 -14.60 5.37 7.74
N CYS A 142 -14.91 6.64 7.45
CA CYS A 142 -16.28 7.15 7.52
C CYS A 142 -17.21 6.40 6.57
N TRP A 143 -16.75 6.18 5.32
CA TRP A 143 -17.49 5.41 4.33
C TRP A 143 -17.77 3.99 4.82
N LEU A 144 -16.75 3.27 5.33
CA LEU A 144 -16.91 1.92 5.85
C LEU A 144 -17.89 1.88 7.01
N MET A 145 -17.71 2.73 8.02
CA MET A 145 -18.57 2.79 9.21
C MET A 145 -20.03 3.13 8.85
N SER A 146 -20.29 3.89 7.79
CA SER A 146 -21.65 4.23 7.36
C SER A 146 -22.46 2.99 6.93
N TRP A 147 -21.79 1.89 6.57
CA TRP A 147 -22.46 0.64 6.20
C TRP A 147 -22.97 -0.17 7.40
N CYS A 148 -22.69 0.23 8.65
CA CYS A 148 -23.09 -0.58 9.81
C CYS A 148 -24.58 -0.52 10.15
N GLU A 149 -25.32 0.48 9.66
CA GLU A 149 -26.75 0.60 9.96
C GLU A 149 -27.57 -0.55 9.35
N GLN A 150 -28.56 -1.05 10.10
CA GLN A 150 -29.42 -2.18 9.73
C GLN A 150 -30.03 -2.10 8.31
N PRO A 151 -30.54 -0.93 7.83
CA PRO A 151 -31.12 -0.86 6.48
C PRO A 151 -30.12 -1.19 5.36
N PHE A 152 -28.82 -0.97 5.57
CA PHE A 152 -27.81 -1.27 4.56
C PHE A 152 -27.50 -2.76 4.45
N GLN A 153 -27.87 -3.58 5.42
CA GLN A 153 -27.75 -5.05 5.32
C GLN A 153 -28.52 -5.61 4.11
N MET A 154 -29.66 -5.00 3.76
CA MET A 154 -30.46 -5.40 2.59
C MET A 154 -29.88 -4.90 1.26
N HIS A 155 -29.00 -3.90 1.30
CA HIS A 155 -28.36 -3.32 0.12
C HIS A 155 -27.06 -4.06 -0.24
N ASP A 156 -26.20 -4.28 0.76
CA ASP A 156 -24.98 -5.06 0.63
C ASP A 156 -24.66 -5.72 1.97
N ARG A 157 -25.10 -6.97 2.11
CA ARG A 157 -24.91 -7.76 3.33
C ARG A 157 -23.44 -7.96 3.66
N ALA A 158 -22.60 -8.25 2.66
CA ALA A 158 -21.19 -8.54 2.89
C ALA A 158 -20.46 -7.29 3.39
N LEU A 159 -20.76 -6.12 2.82
CA LEU A 159 -20.15 -4.86 3.21
C LEU A 159 -20.65 -4.38 4.58
N ASN A 160 -21.93 -4.57 4.89
CA ASN A 160 -22.48 -4.35 6.23
C ASN A 160 -21.78 -5.23 7.27
N GLU A 161 -21.64 -6.53 7.02
CA GLU A 161 -20.93 -7.45 7.92
C GLU A 161 -19.46 -7.06 8.11
N ALA A 162 -18.76 -6.62 7.05
CA ALA A 162 -17.39 -6.12 7.15
C ALA A 162 -17.28 -4.83 7.96
N SER A 163 -18.25 -3.92 7.83
CA SER A 163 -18.32 -2.72 8.68
C SER A 163 -18.57 -3.07 10.15
N ILE A 164 -19.46 -4.03 10.43
CA ILE A 164 -19.72 -4.49 11.80
C ILE A 164 -18.47 -5.16 12.39
N ASP A 165 -17.70 -5.92 11.60
CA ASP A 165 -16.44 -6.52 12.03
C ASP A 165 -15.39 -5.46 12.42
N PHE A 166 -15.28 -4.38 11.64
CA PHE A 166 -14.41 -3.23 11.99
C PHE A 166 -14.78 -2.64 13.35
N ILE A 167 -16.05 -2.32 13.57
CA ILE A 167 -16.53 -1.78 14.86
C ILE A 167 -16.32 -2.79 15.99
N SER A 168 -16.61 -4.07 15.75
CA SER A 168 -16.48 -5.15 16.72
C SER A 168 -15.05 -5.27 17.24
N ILE A 169 -14.05 -5.14 16.37
CA ILE A 169 -12.64 -5.16 16.77
C ILE A 169 -12.31 -4.00 17.70
N ILE A 170 -12.84 -2.81 17.47
CA ILE A 170 -12.65 -1.66 18.36
C ILE A 170 -13.22 -1.96 19.76
N PHE A 171 -14.46 -2.44 19.83
CA PHE A 171 -15.08 -2.85 21.11
C PHE A 171 -14.26 -3.93 21.84
N ASN A 172 -13.78 -4.93 21.11
CA ASN A 172 -12.96 -6.01 21.66
C ASN A 172 -11.61 -5.50 22.19
N LEU A 173 -10.96 -4.55 21.50
CA LEU A 173 -9.74 -3.90 21.98
C LEU A 173 -9.95 -3.21 23.34
N HIS A 174 -11.11 -2.58 23.52
CA HIS A 174 -11.51 -1.96 24.79
C HIS A 174 -12.11 -2.94 25.81
N LYS A 175 -12.19 -4.24 25.47
CA LYS A 175 -12.78 -5.29 26.31
C LYS A 175 -14.24 -5.01 26.68
N ILE A 176 -14.98 -4.40 25.76
CA ILE A 176 -16.40 -4.11 25.91
C ILE A 176 -17.19 -5.06 24.99
N PRO A 177 -18.29 -5.68 25.47
CA PRO A 177 -19.17 -6.46 24.61
C PRO A 177 -19.69 -5.62 23.45
N VAL A 178 -19.65 -6.18 22.25
CA VAL A 178 -20.18 -5.53 21.04
C VAL A 178 -21.70 -5.41 21.17
N PRO A 179 -22.29 -4.21 21.10
CA PRO A 179 -23.73 -4.04 21.09
C PRO A 179 -24.30 -4.39 19.71
N ASN A 180 -25.60 -4.65 19.64
CA ASN A 180 -26.30 -4.52 18.36
C ASN A 180 -26.24 -3.05 17.93
N ILE A 181 -25.81 -2.78 16.70
CA ILE A 181 -25.67 -1.41 16.20
C ILE A 181 -27.00 -1.00 15.58
N ASP A 182 -27.77 -0.19 16.32
CA ASP A 182 -29.08 0.32 15.91
C ASP A 182 -28.93 1.68 15.21
N SER A 183 -27.96 2.49 15.64
CA SER A 183 -27.64 3.78 15.02
C SER A 183 -26.15 4.13 15.14
N ILE A 184 -25.65 4.87 14.15
CA ILE A 184 -24.33 5.49 14.16
C ILE A 184 -24.43 6.93 13.67
N GLU A 185 -23.77 7.86 14.35
CA GLU A 185 -23.57 9.23 13.87
C GLU A 185 -22.07 9.46 13.68
N ILE A 186 -21.65 9.90 12.49
CA ILE A 186 -20.25 10.08 12.14
C ILE A 186 -19.97 11.57 11.89
N THR A 187 -19.11 12.15 12.74
CA THR A 187 -18.65 13.53 12.64
C THR A 187 -17.16 13.54 12.32
N ARG A 188 -16.79 14.20 11.23
CA ARG A 188 -15.39 14.40 10.84
C ARG A 188 -14.85 15.66 11.51
N GLN A 189 -13.56 15.66 11.84
CA GLN A 189 -12.83 16.84 12.30
C GLN A 189 -13.47 17.52 13.53
N PHE A 190 -14.03 16.72 14.44
CA PHE A 190 -14.67 17.20 15.67
C PHE A 190 -13.61 17.80 16.61
N GLU A 191 -13.59 19.11 16.79
CA GLU A 191 -12.59 19.77 17.65
C GLU A 191 -11.13 19.37 17.29
N SER A 192 -10.87 19.17 16.00
CA SER A 192 -9.59 18.66 15.42
C SER A 192 -9.29 17.17 15.63
N LEU A 193 -10.21 16.37 16.20
CA LEU A 193 -10.16 14.92 16.14
C LEU A 193 -10.61 14.45 14.75
N ASP A 194 -9.85 13.56 14.11
CA ASP A 194 -10.08 13.16 12.72
C ASP A 194 -11.49 12.59 12.50
N ILE A 195 -11.90 11.60 13.32
CA ILE A 195 -13.27 11.06 13.29
C ILE A 195 -13.82 10.81 14.70
N LEU A 196 -15.05 11.26 14.93
CA LEU A 196 -15.89 10.88 16.05
C LEU A 196 -17.10 10.08 15.54
N ALA A 197 -17.28 8.86 16.01
CA ALA A 197 -18.48 8.06 15.73
C ALA A 197 -19.26 7.74 17.01
N ILE A 198 -20.52 8.14 17.08
CA ILE A 198 -21.41 7.89 18.21
C ILE A 198 -22.30 6.70 17.88
N VAL A 199 -22.15 5.60 18.62
CA VAL A 199 -22.92 4.37 18.44
C VAL A 199 -24.01 4.27 19.50
N ASN A 200 -25.25 4.11 19.06
CA ASN A 200 -26.46 3.97 19.89
C ASN A 200 -26.61 5.06 20.98
N ASN A 201 -26.09 6.27 20.72
CA ASN A 201 -26.02 7.35 21.70
C ASN A 201 -25.46 6.92 23.08
N LYS A 202 -24.53 5.95 23.08
CA LYS A 202 -23.96 5.37 24.31
C LYS A 202 -22.44 5.25 24.26
N TYR A 203 -21.88 4.96 23.09
CA TYR A 203 -20.44 4.81 22.90
C TYR A 203 -19.94 5.87 21.94
N ALA A 204 -18.77 6.43 22.23
CA ALA A 204 -18.07 7.37 21.37
C ALA A 204 -16.76 6.71 20.91
N ILE A 205 -16.68 6.32 19.65
CA ILE A 205 -15.44 5.86 19.02
C ILE A 205 -14.69 7.10 18.55
N LEU A 206 -13.50 7.32 19.10
CA LEU A 206 -12.61 8.41 18.71
C LEU A 206 -11.52 7.80 17.85
N VAL A 207 -11.41 8.20 16.59
CA VAL A 207 -10.34 7.75 15.70
C VAL A 207 -9.43 8.93 15.44
N GLU A 208 -8.19 8.81 15.93
CA GLU A 208 -7.08 9.59 15.41
C GLU A 208 -6.41 8.75 14.34
N ASP A 209 -6.39 9.24 13.12
CA ASP A 209 -5.80 8.55 11.98
C ASP A 209 -4.41 9.14 11.68
N LYS A 210 -3.44 8.30 11.35
CA LYS A 210 -2.12 8.75 10.90
C LYS A 210 -1.62 7.86 9.78
N THR A 211 -0.94 8.47 8.81
CA THR A 211 -0.27 7.72 7.73
C THR A 211 1.19 7.47 8.11
N PHE A 212 2.08 8.43 7.82
CA PHE A 212 3.52 8.35 8.05
C PHE A 212 4.01 9.26 9.19
N THR A 213 3.13 10.10 9.74
CA THR A 213 3.43 11.09 10.77
C THR A 213 3.19 10.52 12.18
N LYS A 214 3.68 11.20 13.23
CA LYS A 214 3.41 10.86 14.63
C LYS A 214 2.55 11.94 15.27
N ASP A 215 1.84 11.59 16.33
CA ASP A 215 1.22 12.58 17.20
C ASP A 215 2.28 13.47 17.85
N HIS A 216 1.91 14.72 18.12
CA HIS A 216 2.76 15.68 18.79
C HIS A 216 2.02 16.36 19.94
N SER A 217 2.75 16.66 21.02
CA SER A 217 2.20 17.34 22.20
C SER A 217 1.09 16.55 22.91
N ASN A 218 0.32 17.21 23.77
CA ASN A 218 -0.81 16.60 24.47
C ASN A 218 -2.09 16.55 23.61
N GLN A 219 -1.98 16.45 22.27
CA GLN A 219 -3.12 16.59 21.35
C GLN A 219 -4.22 15.56 21.65
N LEU A 220 -3.84 14.31 21.84
CA LEU A 220 -4.76 13.18 22.04
C LEU A 220 -5.57 13.32 23.33
N MET A 221 -4.95 13.84 24.41
CA MET A 221 -5.65 14.13 25.66
C MET A 221 -6.71 15.21 25.46
N ARG A 222 -6.39 16.29 24.73
CA ARG A 222 -7.34 17.38 24.44
C ARG A 222 -8.57 16.87 23.69
N TYR A 223 -8.39 15.96 22.73
CA TYR A 223 -9.52 15.40 21.97
C TYR A 223 -10.46 14.60 22.86
N ARG A 224 -9.92 13.80 23.79
CA ARG A 224 -10.72 13.07 24.77
C ARG A 224 -11.46 14.01 25.71
N ASP A 225 -10.80 15.06 26.17
CA ASP A 225 -11.42 16.07 27.04
C ASP A 225 -12.53 16.83 26.32
N ALA A 226 -12.34 17.18 25.04
CA ALA A 226 -13.35 17.82 24.20
C ALA A 226 -14.60 16.93 24.05
N VAL A 227 -14.42 15.64 23.70
CA VAL A 227 -15.53 14.68 23.60
C VAL A 227 -16.20 14.46 24.96
N LYS A 228 -15.44 14.41 26.07
CA LYS A 228 -15.99 14.25 27.42
C LYS A 228 -16.81 15.47 27.85
N LYS A 229 -16.42 16.67 27.41
CA LYS A 229 -17.13 17.92 27.70
C LYS A 229 -18.47 17.97 26.98
N GLU A 230 -18.48 17.64 25.69
CA GLU A 230 -19.69 17.66 24.87
C GLU A 230 -20.63 16.48 25.17
N TYR A 231 -20.04 15.30 25.40
CA TYR A 231 -20.76 14.04 25.59
C TYR A 231 -20.34 13.32 26.90
N PRO A 232 -20.65 13.89 28.08
CA PRO A 232 -20.14 13.41 29.37
C PRO A 232 -20.65 12.01 29.77
N ALA A 233 -21.78 11.56 29.22
CA ALA A 233 -22.38 10.26 29.52
C ALA A 233 -21.90 9.13 28.59
N LEU A 234 -21.20 9.44 27.49
CA LEU A 234 -20.77 8.42 26.52
C LEU A 234 -19.49 7.71 26.97
N ILE A 235 -19.43 6.41 26.71
CA ILE A 235 -18.24 5.60 26.95
C ILE A 235 -17.29 5.78 25.76
N GLN A 236 -16.11 6.35 26.02
CA GLN A 236 -15.11 6.59 24.97
C GLN A 236 -14.33 5.33 24.61
N LEU A 237 -14.17 5.08 23.31
CA LEU A 237 -13.41 3.99 22.69
C LEU A 237 -12.34 4.60 21.75
N PRO A 238 -11.29 5.23 22.30
CA PRO A 238 -10.27 5.89 21.51
C PRO A 238 -9.29 4.90 20.87
N ILE A 239 -9.16 4.97 19.55
CA ILE A 239 -8.17 4.22 18.76
C ILE A 239 -7.23 5.17 18.01
N TYR A 240 -5.96 4.79 17.95
CA TYR A 240 -4.94 5.46 17.15
C TYR A 240 -4.64 4.60 15.93
N TYR A 241 -5.28 4.90 14.81
CA TYR A 241 -5.15 4.13 13.59
C TYR A 241 -3.91 4.55 12.80
N LYS A 242 -3.03 3.60 12.51
CA LYS A 242 -1.84 3.89 11.71
C LYS A 242 -1.52 2.82 10.67
N ILE A 243 -1.40 3.26 9.42
CA ILE A 243 -1.03 2.38 8.29
C ILE A 243 0.47 2.21 8.11
N SER A 244 1.31 3.11 8.61
CA SER A 244 2.76 2.91 8.71
C SER A 244 3.14 2.70 10.18
N ASP A 245 3.92 1.69 10.52
CA ASP A 245 4.22 1.47 11.94
C ASP A 245 5.20 2.52 12.48
N GLN A 246 5.34 2.57 13.80
CA GLN A 246 6.35 3.36 14.50
C GLN A 246 6.99 2.54 15.61
N SER A 247 8.19 2.94 16.02
CA SER A 247 8.97 2.23 17.02
C SER A 247 8.29 2.04 18.38
N HIS A 248 7.42 2.95 18.81
CA HIS A 248 6.61 2.75 20.01
C HIS A 248 5.35 3.59 19.97
N TYR A 249 4.32 3.18 20.73
CA TYR A 249 3.04 3.87 20.83
C TYR A 249 2.78 4.47 22.22
N ARG A 250 3.84 4.62 23.02
CA ARG A 250 3.78 5.17 24.39
C ARG A 250 2.97 6.47 24.51
N SER A 251 3.08 7.38 23.54
CA SER A 251 2.35 8.67 23.57
C SER A 251 0.83 8.46 23.43
N PRO A 252 0.33 7.79 22.37
CA PRO A 252 -1.06 7.35 22.29
C PRO A 252 -1.55 6.55 23.49
N GLU A 253 -0.77 5.55 23.92
CA GLU A 253 -1.12 4.68 25.05
C GLU A 253 -1.25 5.48 26.36
N SER A 254 -0.35 6.43 26.62
CA SER A 254 -0.41 7.30 27.81
C SER A 254 -1.60 8.25 27.76
N ALA A 255 -2.03 8.66 26.56
CA ALA A 255 -3.26 9.42 26.36
C ALA A 255 -4.53 8.53 26.43
N GLY A 256 -4.38 7.22 26.58
CA GLY A 256 -5.46 6.24 26.68
C GLY A 256 -6.04 5.78 25.35
N TYR A 257 -5.37 6.05 24.23
CA TYR A 257 -5.71 5.50 22.92
C TYR A 257 -5.11 4.09 22.76
N ILE A 258 -5.85 3.19 22.11
CA ILE A 258 -5.34 1.86 21.76
C ILE A 258 -4.78 1.89 20.33
N PRO A 259 -3.52 1.46 20.10
CA PRO A 259 -2.97 1.37 18.75
C PRO A 259 -3.75 0.39 17.87
N PHE A 260 -4.33 0.89 16.78
CA PHE A 260 -4.95 0.09 15.74
C PHE A 260 -4.01 0.07 14.53
N LYS A 261 -3.44 -1.08 14.19
CA LYS A 261 -2.36 -1.17 13.19
C LYS A 261 -2.85 -1.65 11.83
N ARG A 262 -2.10 -1.36 10.77
CA ARG A 262 -2.29 -1.87 9.40
C ARG A 262 -2.69 -3.34 9.35
N LYS A 263 -2.00 -4.21 10.11
CA LYS A 263 -2.29 -5.66 10.14
C LYS A 263 -3.71 -5.98 10.59
N MET A 264 -4.24 -5.25 11.57
CA MET A 264 -5.62 -5.45 12.04
C MET A 264 -6.63 -5.07 10.96
N MET A 265 -6.40 -3.93 10.28
CA MET A 265 -7.23 -3.51 9.15
C MET A 265 -7.15 -4.52 7.99
N LEU A 266 -5.96 -4.99 7.64
CA LEU A 266 -5.77 -6.00 6.59
C LEU A 266 -6.55 -7.28 6.87
N GLU A 267 -6.57 -7.75 8.12
CA GLU A 267 -7.36 -8.93 8.49
C GLU A 267 -8.87 -8.71 8.34
N ILE A 268 -9.40 -7.53 8.69
CA ILE A 268 -10.81 -7.17 8.45
C ILE A 268 -11.12 -7.20 6.95
N LEU A 269 -10.31 -6.49 6.16
CA LEU A 269 -10.53 -6.36 4.73
C LEU A 269 -10.43 -7.71 4.03
N LYS A 270 -9.44 -8.52 4.39
CA LYS A 270 -9.27 -9.88 3.87
C LYS A 270 -10.45 -10.78 4.20
N ARG A 271 -10.97 -10.72 5.44
CA ARG A 271 -12.20 -11.44 5.82
C ARG A 271 -13.41 -10.95 5.02
N GLY A 272 -13.58 -9.63 4.88
CA GLY A 272 -14.67 -9.05 4.09
C GLY A 272 -14.67 -9.56 2.64
N ILE A 273 -13.51 -9.51 1.96
CA ILE A 273 -13.37 -10.04 0.59
C ILE A 273 -13.68 -11.53 0.54
N LYS A 274 -13.15 -12.33 1.48
CA LYS A 274 -13.42 -13.76 1.56
C LYS A 274 -14.92 -14.05 1.76
N ASN A 275 -15.62 -13.18 2.47
CA ASN A 275 -17.06 -13.28 2.74
C ASN A 275 -17.93 -12.63 1.63
N GLY A 276 -17.34 -12.19 0.53
CA GLY A 276 -18.06 -11.77 -0.67
C GLY A 276 -18.16 -10.26 -0.90
N VAL A 277 -17.42 -9.42 -0.15
CA VAL A 277 -17.35 -7.99 -0.47
C VAL A 277 -16.64 -7.78 -1.80
N GLN A 278 -17.35 -7.19 -2.78
CA GLN A 278 -16.82 -6.87 -4.11
C GLN A 278 -16.76 -5.36 -4.39
N HIS A 279 -17.20 -4.52 -3.45
CA HIS A 279 -17.29 -3.07 -3.65
C HIS A 279 -15.90 -2.47 -4.01
N PRO A 280 -15.74 -1.74 -5.14
CA PRO A 280 -14.43 -1.30 -5.62
C PRO A 280 -13.61 -0.50 -4.61
N ILE A 281 -14.25 0.43 -3.87
CA ILE A 281 -13.58 1.22 -2.82
C ILE A 281 -12.97 0.31 -1.73
N PHE A 282 -13.68 -0.74 -1.32
CA PHE A 282 -13.20 -1.69 -0.30
C PHE A 282 -12.02 -2.49 -0.82
N VAL A 283 -12.16 -3.04 -2.02
CA VAL A 283 -11.15 -3.88 -2.66
C VAL A 283 -9.89 -3.07 -2.96
N ASP A 284 -10.03 -1.82 -3.40
CA ASP A 284 -8.90 -0.94 -3.68
C ASP A 284 -8.19 -0.51 -2.39
N TYR A 285 -8.92 -0.23 -1.31
CA TYR A 285 -8.27 0.05 -0.03
C TYR A 285 -7.50 -1.18 0.50
N TYR A 286 -8.06 -2.38 0.37
CA TYR A 286 -7.36 -3.63 0.68
C TYR A 286 -6.07 -3.77 -0.13
N ARG A 287 -6.15 -3.62 -1.46
CA ARG A 287 -4.98 -3.70 -2.34
C ARG A 287 -3.91 -2.67 -1.98
N HIS A 288 -4.31 -1.45 -1.65
CA HIS A 288 -3.40 -0.39 -1.23
C HIS A 288 -2.62 -0.79 0.04
N LEU A 289 -3.32 -1.25 1.09
CA LEU A 289 -2.67 -1.70 2.31
C LEU A 289 -1.83 -2.96 2.10
N GLN A 290 -2.27 -3.87 1.23
CA GLN A 290 -1.54 -5.09 0.90
C GLN A 290 -0.23 -4.77 0.15
N GLN A 291 -0.26 -3.82 -0.78
CA GLN A 291 0.94 -3.32 -1.46
C GLN A 291 1.94 -2.72 -0.45
N LEU A 292 1.44 -1.95 0.53
CA LEU A 292 2.29 -1.40 1.59
C LEU A 292 2.89 -2.51 2.47
N GLU A 293 2.12 -3.52 2.87
CA GLU A 293 2.63 -4.68 3.63
C GLU A 293 3.67 -5.47 2.83
N ASN A 294 3.49 -5.62 1.51
CA ASN A 294 4.45 -6.29 0.64
C ASN A 294 5.78 -5.52 0.57
N LYS A 295 5.73 -4.18 0.47
CA LYS A 295 6.94 -3.34 0.51
C LYS A 295 7.67 -3.44 1.85
N ILE A 296 6.91 -3.43 2.95
CA ILE A 296 7.49 -3.53 4.30
C ILE A 296 8.09 -4.92 4.53
N SER A 297 7.45 -5.98 4.07
CA SER A 297 7.93 -7.36 4.24
C SER A 297 9.00 -7.78 3.22
N ALA A 298 9.27 -6.97 2.20
CA ALA A 298 10.24 -7.25 1.15
C ALA A 298 11.66 -7.53 1.68
N PHE A 299 12.00 -7.05 2.88
CA PHE A 299 13.27 -7.37 3.53
C PHE A 299 13.53 -8.87 3.72
N ARG A 300 12.46 -9.69 3.72
CA ARG A 300 12.57 -11.15 3.89
C ARG A 300 12.89 -11.89 2.60
N SER A 301 12.54 -11.32 1.45
CA SER A 301 12.57 -12.02 0.15
C SER A 301 13.43 -11.34 -0.90
N LYS A 302 13.80 -10.07 -0.71
CA LYS A 302 14.64 -9.33 -1.65
C LYS A 302 16.08 -9.21 -1.16
N PRO A 303 17.07 -9.20 -2.08
CA PRO A 303 18.43 -8.80 -1.78
C PRO A 303 18.50 -7.39 -1.17
N ILE A 304 19.47 -7.15 -0.30
CA ILE A 304 19.64 -5.87 0.42
C ILE A 304 19.81 -4.69 -0.56
N GLU A 305 20.37 -4.95 -1.74
CA GLU A 305 20.55 -3.97 -2.82
C GLU A 305 19.22 -3.42 -3.36
N GLU A 306 18.15 -4.20 -3.26
CA GLU A 306 16.81 -3.81 -3.72
C GLU A 306 15.92 -3.21 -2.62
N TRP A 307 16.45 -3.07 -1.40
CA TRP A 307 15.66 -2.57 -0.28
C TRP A 307 15.42 -1.07 -0.39
N ASP A 308 14.15 -0.71 -0.38
CA ASP A 308 13.70 0.67 -0.23
C ASP A 308 13.53 1.06 1.25
N ALA A 309 13.02 2.27 1.48
CA ALA A 309 12.72 2.78 2.82
C ALA A 309 11.73 1.91 3.61
N PHE A 310 10.82 1.19 2.95
CA PHE A 310 9.84 0.34 3.63
C PHE A 310 10.46 -1.00 4.05
N ALA A 311 11.30 -1.59 3.21
CA ALA A 311 12.04 -2.80 3.58
C ALA A 311 12.92 -2.57 4.80
N TRP A 312 13.63 -1.42 4.89
CA TRP A 312 14.39 -1.06 6.09
C TRP A 312 13.52 -0.94 7.34
N GLN A 313 12.32 -0.37 7.23
CA GLN A 313 11.38 -0.30 8.35
C GLN A 313 10.95 -1.71 8.80
N GLY A 314 10.62 -2.60 7.86
CA GLY A 314 10.26 -3.99 8.17
C GLY A 314 11.38 -4.75 8.87
N PHE A 315 12.61 -4.61 8.40
CA PHE A 315 13.80 -5.19 9.05
C PHE A 315 13.94 -4.70 10.50
N TYR A 316 13.81 -3.40 10.73
CA TYR A 316 13.91 -2.83 12.09
C TYR A 316 12.74 -3.19 13.00
N GLN A 317 11.53 -3.35 12.46
CA GLN A 317 10.40 -3.88 13.22
C GLN A 317 10.67 -5.30 13.69
N GLU A 318 11.28 -6.13 12.83
CA GLU A 318 11.64 -7.50 13.20
C GLU A 318 12.73 -7.52 14.27
N LEU A 319 13.76 -6.71 14.09
CA LEU A 319 14.86 -6.58 15.05
C LEU A 319 14.35 -6.11 16.43
N GLN A 320 13.37 -5.21 16.45
CA GLN A 320 12.81 -4.66 17.68
C GLN A 320 12.13 -5.71 18.58
N LYS A 321 11.70 -6.84 18.02
CA LYS A 321 11.14 -7.95 18.80
C LYS A 321 12.19 -8.61 19.70
N GLU A 322 13.45 -8.56 19.27
CA GLU A 322 14.58 -9.26 19.89
C GLU A 322 15.54 -8.33 20.61
N ILE A 323 15.59 -7.07 20.20
CA ILE A 323 16.46 -6.04 20.78
C ILE A 323 15.60 -4.86 21.21
N ASN A 324 15.71 -4.49 22.49
CA ASN A 324 15.00 -3.35 23.07
C ASN A 324 15.59 -2.02 22.58
N GLY A 325 15.24 -1.65 21.34
CA GLY A 325 15.66 -0.43 20.68
C GLY A 325 14.49 0.37 20.13
N ASN A 326 14.81 1.50 19.51
CA ASN A 326 13.87 2.31 18.75
C ASN A 326 14.41 2.49 17.33
N TRP A 327 13.51 2.70 16.39
CA TRP A 327 13.84 3.03 15.01
C TRP A 327 13.05 4.23 14.51
N GLY A 328 13.57 4.83 13.45
CA GLY A 328 13.02 6.04 12.87
C GLY A 328 13.92 6.60 11.79
N TYR A 329 13.39 7.62 11.10
CA TYR A 329 14.15 8.38 10.13
C TYR A 329 15.07 9.40 10.83
N VAL A 330 16.35 9.36 10.49
CA VAL A 330 17.39 10.27 10.98
C VAL A 330 17.69 11.28 9.88
N SER A 331 17.25 12.52 10.04
CA SER A 331 17.50 13.56 9.04
C SER A 331 18.96 14.01 9.05
N ASN A 332 19.49 14.32 7.87
CA ASN A 332 20.81 14.93 7.72
C ASN A 332 20.83 15.79 6.44
N LYS A 333 21.90 16.57 6.25
CA LYS A 333 22.05 17.47 5.08
C LYS A 333 22.09 16.75 3.72
N LYS A 334 22.20 15.42 3.69
CA LYS A 334 22.28 14.58 2.49
C LYS A 334 21.01 13.77 2.22
N GLY A 335 19.90 14.08 2.91
CA GLY A 335 18.64 13.35 2.70
C GLY A 335 18.43 12.16 3.65
N GLY A 336 19.10 12.14 4.80
CA GLY A 336 18.78 11.26 5.93
C GLY A 336 18.96 9.75 5.67
N PHE A 337 18.47 8.94 6.61
CA PHE A 337 18.38 7.48 6.48
C PHE A 337 17.43 6.90 7.54
N TRP A 338 16.94 5.68 7.34
CA TRP A 338 16.28 4.91 8.40
C TRP A 338 17.31 4.22 9.29
N GLY A 339 17.20 4.44 10.60
CA GLY A 339 18.10 3.84 11.58
C GLY A 339 17.37 3.16 12.73
N PHE A 340 18.11 2.33 13.45
CA PHE A 340 17.69 1.64 14.66
C PHE A 340 18.74 1.86 15.75
N TRP A 341 18.35 2.23 16.97
CA TRP A 341 19.27 2.55 18.06
C TRP A 341 18.81 2.00 19.40
N TRP A 342 19.77 1.53 20.20
CA TRP A 342 19.57 0.95 21.53
C TRP A 342 20.78 1.23 22.43
N LYS A 343 20.65 1.00 23.73
CA LYS A 343 21.80 1.09 24.65
C LYS A 343 22.70 -0.12 24.45
N SER A 344 24.01 0.08 24.41
CA SER A 344 24.94 -1.06 24.42
C SER A 344 24.97 -1.67 25.81
N ALA A 345 24.83 -2.99 25.90
CA ALA A 345 25.05 -3.70 27.15
C ALA A 345 26.55 -3.84 27.44
N MET A 346 27.38 -3.88 26.39
CA MET A 346 28.81 -4.08 26.50
C MET A 346 29.59 -2.78 26.74
N PHE A 347 29.18 -1.70 26.09
CA PHE A 347 29.96 -0.46 26.03
C PHE A 347 29.29 0.68 26.80
N GLU A 348 28.69 0.42 27.96
CA GLU A 348 28.12 1.50 28.77
C GLU A 348 29.15 2.62 29.03
N PRO A 349 28.78 3.90 28.91
CA PRO A 349 27.43 4.46 28.71
C PRO A 349 27.05 4.72 27.22
N TYR A 350 27.73 4.12 26.25
CA TYR A 350 27.52 4.36 24.83
C TYR A 350 26.28 3.65 24.29
N SER A 351 25.71 4.19 23.21
CA SER A 351 24.59 3.58 22.49
C SER A 351 25.05 2.99 21.16
N LEU A 352 24.26 2.08 20.61
CA LEU A 352 24.47 1.51 19.29
C LEU A 352 23.44 2.10 18.33
N GLN A 353 23.83 2.24 17.07
CA GLN A 353 22.96 2.72 16.01
C GLN A 353 23.28 2.01 14.70
N LEU A 354 22.27 1.36 14.12
CA LEU A 354 22.28 0.91 12.73
C LEU A 354 21.98 2.12 11.84
N GLU A 355 22.90 2.40 10.92
CA GLU A 355 22.75 3.33 9.81
C GLU A 355 22.68 2.51 8.52
N GLN A 356 21.57 1.77 8.34
CA GLN A 356 21.39 0.80 7.26
C GLN A 356 22.49 -0.26 7.25
N ARG A 357 23.50 -0.18 6.38
CA ARG A 357 24.57 -1.21 6.27
C ARG A 357 25.68 -1.10 7.31
N ARG A 358 25.61 -0.10 8.20
CA ARG A 358 26.68 0.23 9.16
C ARG A 358 26.17 0.13 10.58
N LEU A 359 26.92 -0.56 11.44
CA LEU A 359 26.73 -0.53 12.88
C LEU A 359 27.66 0.52 13.48
N CYS A 360 27.13 1.45 14.28
CA CYS A 360 27.88 2.54 14.88
C CYS A 360 27.77 2.51 16.40
N VAL A 361 28.89 2.64 17.11
CA VAL A 361 28.91 3.00 18.52
C VAL A 361 28.86 4.52 18.64
N LYS A 362 27.86 5.02 19.36
CA LYS A 362 27.53 6.43 19.49
C LYS A 362 27.82 6.92 20.90
N MET A 363 28.48 8.07 20.98
CA MET A 363 28.67 8.83 22.20
C MET A 363 27.90 10.14 22.13
N LYS A 364 27.19 10.47 23.20
CA LYS A 364 26.50 11.75 23.38
C LYS A 364 27.31 12.65 24.29
N ALA A 365 27.25 13.96 24.04
CA ALA A 365 27.82 14.96 24.94
C ALA A 365 27.12 14.91 26.30
N ALA A 366 27.83 15.26 27.37
CA ALA A 366 27.21 15.48 28.68
C ALA A 366 26.20 16.63 28.60
N GLU A 367 25.22 16.67 29.49
CA GLU A 367 24.15 17.69 29.43
C GLU A 367 24.67 19.13 29.47
N ILE A 368 25.78 19.35 30.18
CA ILE A 368 26.45 20.65 30.32
C ILE A 368 27.36 21.00 29.14
N GLU A 369 27.56 20.09 28.18
CA GLU A 369 28.49 20.25 27.06
C GLU A 369 27.75 20.39 25.71
N ASP A 370 28.16 21.36 24.91
CA ASP A 370 27.61 21.54 23.55
C ASP A 370 28.03 20.45 22.56
N LYS A 371 29.16 19.79 22.81
CA LYS A 371 29.75 18.77 21.94
C LYS A 371 30.62 17.81 22.73
N VAL A 372 30.73 16.58 22.24
CA VAL A 372 31.62 15.58 22.84
C VAL A 372 33.09 16.04 22.75
N PRO A 373 33.83 16.08 23.88
CA PRO A 373 35.24 16.42 23.89
C PRO A 373 36.07 15.38 23.14
N LEU A 374 36.95 15.83 22.24
CA LEU A 374 37.77 14.94 21.42
C LEU A 374 38.68 14.02 22.25
N ARG A 375 39.16 14.50 23.41
CA ARG A 375 39.97 13.70 24.35
C ARG A 375 39.17 12.52 24.90
N SER A 376 37.93 12.76 25.32
CA SER A 376 37.01 11.73 25.80
C SER A 376 36.68 10.73 24.71
N ALA A 377 36.40 11.20 23.49
CA ALA A 377 36.14 10.34 22.34
C ALA A 377 37.34 9.43 21.98
N LYS A 378 38.56 9.96 22.02
CA LYS A 378 39.78 9.16 21.78
C LYS A 378 40.01 8.09 22.85
N LYS A 379 39.73 8.42 24.12
CA LYS A 379 39.81 7.45 25.23
C LYS A 379 38.77 6.33 25.06
N ALA A 380 37.54 6.71 24.74
CA ALA A 380 36.44 5.78 24.47
C ALA A 380 36.76 4.84 23.30
N LEU A 381 37.23 5.41 22.18
CA LEU A 381 37.64 4.66 20.99
C LEU A 381 38.67 3.58 21.32
N LYS A 382 39.73 3.94 22.06
CA LYS A 382 40.79 2.98 22.43
C LYS A 382 40.20 1.80 23.22
N TYR A 383 39.40 2.10 24.26
CA TYR A 383 38.76 1.09 25.09
C TYR A 383 37.82 0.16 24.29
N ILE A 384 37.02 0.72 23.38
CA ILE A 384 36.08 -0.04 22.55
C ILE A 384 36.81 -0.97 21.59
N LEU A 385 37.89 -0.52 20.94
CA LEU A 385 38.66 -1.36 20.01
C LEU A 385 39.37 -2.50 20.74
N GLU A 386 40.01 -2.23 21.88
CA GLU A 386 40.62 -3.28 22.71
C GLU A 386 39.58 -4.31 23.16
N SER A 387 38.40 -3.86 23.58
CA SER A 387 37.29 -4.74 23.97
C SER A 387 36.70 -5.52 22.79
N SER A 388 36.70 -4.92 21.60
CA SER A 388 36.22 -5.53 20.36
C SER A 388 37.15 -6.65 19.88
N GLU A 389 38.46 -6.45 19.95
CA GLU A 389 39.47 -7.46 19.58
C GLU A 389 39.37 -8.68 20.49
N ASN A 390 39.21 -8.49 21.81
CA ASN A 390 39.10 -9.57 22.77
C ASN A 390 37.83 -10.44 22.61
N ARG A 391 36.86 -10.01 21.81
CA ARG A 391 35.54 -10.63 21.69
C ARG A 391 35.08 -10.85 20.24
N ASP A 392 35.98 -10.65 19.28
CA ASP A 392 35.70 -10.78 17.84
C ASP A 392 34.47 -9.97 17.39
N LEU A 393 34.37 -8.70 17.84
CA LEU A 393 33.28 -7.79 17.47
C LEU A 393 33.58 -6.96 16.20
N PHE A 394 34.79 -7.07 15.65
CA PHE A 394 35.20 -6.43 14.38
C PHE A 394 34.87 -4.93 14.25
N LEU A 395 34.84 -4.19 15.36
CA LEU A 395 34.73 -2.73 15.32
C LEU A 395 36.04 -2.12 14.83
N GLN A 396 35.91 -1.06 14.06
CA GLN A 396 36.99 -0.28 13.51
C GLN A 396 36.81 1.21 13.82
N LYS A 397 37.90 1.95 13.66
CA LYS A 397 37.90 3.40 13.80
C LYS A 397 37.12 4.04 12.63
N PRO A 398 36.23 5.01 12.89
CA PRO A 398 35.54 5.73 11.83
C PRO A 398 36.52 6.55 10.99
N SER A 399 36.22 6.69 9.70
CA SER A 399 37.03 7.47 8.75
C SER A 399 37.35 8.89 9.24
N ARG A 400 36.41 9.54 9.96
CA ARG A 400 36.61 10.83 10.62
C ARG A 400 35.88 10.89 11.96
N LEU A 401 36.59 11.29 13.01
CA LEU A 401 36.01 11.66 14.31
C LEU A 401 35.50 13.10 14.24
N ARG A 402 34.23 13.28 13.87
CA ARG A 402 33.56 14.59 13.84
C ARG A 402 33.00 14.92 15.22
N THR A 403 33.19 16.16 15.66
CA THR A 403 32.65 16.64 16.93
C THR A 403 31.24 17.20 16.75
N GLY A 404 30.37 16.87 17.70
CA GLY A 404 28.98 17.30 17.73
C GLY A 404 28.31 16.82 19.02
N LYS A 405 27.01 17.10 19.18
CA LYS A 405 26.23 16.62 20.32
C LYS A 405 26.15 15.09 20.40
N THR A 406 26.20 14.43 19.25
CA THR A 406 26.30 12.98 19.15
C THR A 406 27.34 12.64 18.09
N MET A 407 28.19 11.66 18.36
CA MET A 407 29.27 11.27 17.46
C MET A 407 29.39 9.74 17.35
N THR A 408 29.77 9.26 16.17
CA THR A 408 30.27 7.88 16.00
C THR A 408 31.70 7.82 16.51
N ILE A 409 31.96 6.93 17.46
CA ILE A 409 33.30 6.71 18.00
C ILE A 409 33.95 5.45 17.43
N ALA A 410 33.18 4.39 17.20
CA ALA A 410 33.61 3.16 16.52
C ALA A 410 32.50 2.70 15.58
N GLU A 411 32.84 1.93 14.54
CA GLU A 411 31.87 1.41 13.59
C GLU A 411 32.26 0.05 13.06
N ARG A 412 31.30 -0.69 12.53
CA ARG A 412 31.52 -1.94 11.80
C ARG A 412 30.66 -1.90 10.55
N ASP A 413 31.32 -2.11 9.42
CA ASP A 413 30.62 -2.39 8.16
C ASP A 413 30.30 -3.89 8.08
N ASN A 414 29.31 -4.26 7.27
CA ASN A 414 28.95 -5.66 7.01
C ASN A 414 28.48 -6.45 8.25
N TYR A 415 27.66 -5.83 9.11
CA TYR A 415 26.95 -6.58 10.16
C TYR A 415 25.75 -7.37 9.62
N LEU A 416 25.34 -7.10 8.37
CA LEU A 416 24.27 -7.80 7.68
C LEU A 416 24.82 -9.05 7.02
N TYR A 417 24.33 -10.20 7.47
CA TYR A 417 24.67 -11.49 6.88
C TYR A 417 23.60 -11.88 5.87
N THR A 418 24.03 -12.40 4.72
CA THR A 418 23.15 -12.85 3.64
C THR A 418 23.30 -14.34 3.39
N LYS A 419 22.24 -14.94 2.86
CA LYS A 419 22.22 -16.29 2.31
C LYS A 419 22.79 -16.26 0.88
N SER A 420 22.91 -17.45 0.27
CA SER A 420 23.42 -17.61 -1.10
C SER A 420 22.60 -16.88 -2.16
N ASP A 421 21.31 -16.64 -1.91
CA ASP A 421 20.39 -15.91 -2.80
C ASP A 421 20.40 -14.39 -2.60
N GLY A 422 21.25 -13.87 -1.70
CA GLY A 422 21.35 -12.45 -1.39
C GLY A 422 20.34 -11.93 -0.36
N THR A 423 19.37 -12.75 0.06
CA THR A 423 18.44 -12.41 1.15
C THR A 423 19.13 -12.45 2.51
N ILE A 424 18.58 -11.77 3.52
CA ILE A 424 19.21 -11.74 4.85
C ILE A 424 19.08 -13.06 5.61
N ASP A 425 20.08 -13.33 6.43
CA ASP A 425 20.05 -14.31 7.51
C ASP A 425 19.70 -13.59 8.83
N MET A 426 18.40 -13.43 9.09
CA MET A 426 17.90 -12.63 10.20
C MET A 426 18.36 -13.16 11.56
N ASP A 427 18.33 -14.47 11.75
CA ASP A 427 18.68 -15.10 13.03
C ASP A 427 20.16 -14.87 13.35
N ARG A 428 21.04 -15.09 12.37
CA ARG A 428 22.47 -14.80 12.50
C ARG A 428 22.74 -13.32 12.79
N ILE A 429 22.02 -12.41 12.12
CA ILE A 429 22.16 -10.97 12.37
C ILE A 429 21.78 -10.64 13.81
N ILE A 430 20.67 -11.19 14.31
CA ILE A 430 20.21 -10.96 15.70
C ILE A 430 21.23 -11.50 16.70
N GLU A 431 21.71 -12.73 16.51
CA GLU A 431 22.72 -13.35 17.38
C GLU A 431 23.99 -12.50 17.45
N GLU A 432 24.44 -11.98 16.31
CA GLU A 432 25.63 -11.14 16.22
C GLU A 432 25.43 -9.77 16.88
N LEU A 433 24.25 -9.15 16.68
CA LEU A 433 23.93 -7.86 17.30
C LEU A 433 23.74 -7.97 18.82
N LYS A 434 23.26 -9.10 19.34
CA LYS A 434 23.12 -9.37 20.78
C LYS A 434 24.44 -9.46 21.53
N LYS A 435 25.58 -9.53 20.83
CA LYS A 435 26.92 -9.52 21.44
C LYS A 435 27.36 -8.12 21.93
N TYR A 436 26.67 -7.06 21.50
CA TYR A 436 26.97 -5.65 21.82
C TYR A 436 26.01 -5.07 22.86
#